data_AF-H0R4E8-F1
#
_entry.id   AF-H0R4E8-F1
#
_cell.length_a   1.000
_cell.length_b   1.000
_cell.length_c   1.000
_cell.angle_alpha   90.00
_cell.angle_beta   90.00
_cell.angle_gamma   90.00
#
_symmetry.space_group_name_H-M   'P 1'
#
loop_
_entity.id
_entity.type
_entity.pdbx_description
1 polymer ?
#
loop_
_entity_poly.entity_id
_entity_poly.type
_entity_poly.pdbx_seq_one_letter_code
_entity_poly.pdbx_strand_id
1 'polypeptide(L)'
;MLTDVDGVTWIDTEGSHGPGLLDFLTKMVFWAKVTPVGRPDMTVLTLVGPAVRAGAIADLLEIPAEAGVYAAGDLPELRHDDEPLGFWRVMPSIGEGRTLPVVDLIVPDSDVLTWWKAIADAGAQMSGTWTYEALRAAAIRPRIDVDTDDRTIPHEVNWIGGPDEQGAVHVDKGCYRGQETVARVHNLGKSPRQLVLLHLDGSDDIRPQTGDRILGGARAIGRVGTVVDHFEYGPIALALVKRGIPVDTELAIATGEDAVTIPARIDPDSVQVDDRVQAGREAIAKLRGTQS
;
A
#
# COMPACT_ATOMS: atom_id res chain seq x y z
N MET A 1 -9.00 -1.87 -0.34
CA MET A 1 -9.30 -0.46 -0.04
C MET A 1 -10.73 -0.35 0.47
N LEU A 2 -11.10 0.75 1.11
CA LEU A 2 -12.47 1.05 1.54
C LEU A 2 -12.91 2.35 0.88
N THR A 3 -14.11 2.38 0.31
CA THR A 3 -14.65 3.55 -0.38
C THR A 3 -16.15 3.64 -0.14
N ASP A 4 -16.65 4.79 0.31
CA ASP A 4 -18.08 5.05 0.49
C ASP A 4 -18.60 5.88 -0.68
N VAL A 5 -19.56 5.32 -1.44
CA VAL A 5 -20.21 6.00 -2.58
C VAL A 5 -21.70 5.65 -2.53
N ASP A 6 -22.57 6.65 -2.67
CA ASP A 6 -24.03 6.46 -2.73
C ASP A 6 -24.65 5.61 -1.60
N GLY A 7 -24.12 5.76 -0.39
CA GLY A 7 -24.57 5.02 0.78
C GLY A 7 -24.18 3.53 0.78
N VAL A 8 -23.32 3.11 -0.16
CA VAL A 8 -22.71 1.78 -0.24
C VAL A 8 -21.24 1.88 0.15
N THR A 9 -20.83 1.06 1.12
CA THR A 9 -19.41 0.86 1.46
C THR A 9 -18.84 -0.26 0.61
N TRP A 10 -17.93 0.10 -0.28
CA TRP A 10 -17.14 -0.82 -1.10
C TRP A 10 -15.87 -1.22 -0.39
N ILE A 11 -15.54 -2.51 -0.46
CA ILE A 11 -14.28 -3.06 0.05
C ILE A 11 -13.67 -3.97 -1.02
N ASP A 12 -12.60 -3.53 -1.66
CA ASP A 12 -11.82 -4.33 -2.60
C ASP A 12 -10.52 -4.83 -1.95
N THR A 13 -10.08 -6.00 -2.40
CA THR A 13 -8.83 -6.64 -2.01
C THR A 13 -8.34 -7.46 -3.19
N GLU A 14 -7.14 -8.03 -3.10
CA GLU A 14 -6.69 -8.98 -4.11
C GLU A 14 -7.67 -10.16 -4.24
N GLY A 15 -7.86 -10.65 -5.48
CA GLY A 15 -8.90 -11.63 -5.78
C GLY A 15 -8.83 -12.90 -4.92
N SER A 16 -7.63 -13.34 -4.55
CA SER A 16 -7.42 -14.49 -3.66
C SER A 16 -7.97 -14.29 -2.24
N HIS A 17 -8.06 -13.05 -1.77
CA HIS A 17 -8.52 -12.68 -0.43
C HIS A 17 -10.03 -12.42 -0.36
N GLY A 18 -10.67 -12.09 -1.48
CA GLY A 18 -12.08 -11.68 -1.54
C GLY A 18 -13.05 -12.66 -0.86
N PRO A 19 -13.02 -13.96 -1.19
CA PRO A 19 -13.94 -14.93 -0.60
C PRO A 19 -13.81 -15.05 0.93
N GLY A 20 -12.57 -15.06 1.45
CA GLY A 20 -12.31 -15.16 2.89
C GLY A 20 -12.76 -13.91 3.65
N LEU A 21 -12.56 -12.72 3.06
CA LEU A 21 -13.04 -11.47 3.62
C LEU A 21 -14.58 -11.42 3.66
N LEU A 22 -15.25 -11.83 2.58
CA LEU A 22 -16.72 -11.86 2.52
C LEU A 22 -17.33 -12.81 3.56
N ASP A 23 -16.77 -14.02 3.71
CA ASP A 23 -17.20 -14.98 4.74
C ASP A 23 -17.04 -14.40 6.15
N PHE A 24 -15.89 -13.76 6.42
CA PHE A 24 -15.65 -13.10 7.69
C PHE A 24 -16.67 -11.98 7.96
N LEU A 25 -16.88 -11.05 7.02
CA LEU A 25 -17.82 -9.95 7.19
C LEU A 25 -19.25 -10.44 7.37
N THR A 26 -19.66 -11.47 6.63
CA THR A 26 -20.99 -12.09 6.76
C THR A 26 -21.22 -12.64 8.17
N LYS A 27 -20.21 -13.29 8.77
CA LYS A 27 -20.29 -13.79 10.15
C LYS A 27 -20.33 -12.68 11.20
N MET A 28 -19.89 -11.47 10.86
CA MET A 28 -19.88 -10.31 11.76
C MET A 28 -21.16 -9.48 11.73
N VAL A 29 -22.14 -9.84 10.89
CA VAL A 29 -23.44 -9.16 10.84
C VAL A 29 -24.28 -9.56 12.06
N PHE A 30 -24.14 -8.81 13.15
CA PHE A 30 -24.96 -8.94 14.35
C PHE A 30 -25.88 -7.73 14.50
N TRP A 31 -27.19 -7.91 14.34
CA TRP A 31 -28.22 -6.89 14.57
C TRP A 31 -28.12 -5.63 13.67
N ALA A 32 -27.11 -5.54 12.80
CA ALA A 32 -26.93 -4.48 11.82
C ALA A 32 -27.74 -4.76 10.55
N LYS A 33 -28.34 -3.71 9.98
CA LYS A 33 -29.03 -3.76 8.67
C LYS A 33 -28.02 -3.59 7.53
N VAL A 34 -27.11 -4.53 7.38
CA VAL A 34 -26.11 -4.55 6.30
C VAL A 34 -26.12 -5.91 5.60
N THR A 35 -25.91 -5.90 4.29
CA THR A 35 -25.88 -7.11 3.46
C THR A 35 -24.56 -7.12 2.69
N PRO A 36 -23.51 -7.79 3.19
CA PRO A 36 -22.28 -7.99 2.42
C PRO A 36 -22.58 -8.80 1.15
N VAL A 37 -22.17 -8.29 0.00
CA VAL A 37 -22.34 -8.95 -1.30
C VAL A 37 -20.99 -8.98 -2.00
N GLY A 38 -20.59 -10.14 -2.51
CA GLY A 38 -19.42 -10.25 -3.37
C GLY A 38 -19.71 -9.65 -4.74
N ARG A 39 -18.78 -8.83 -5.24
CA ARG A 39 -18.82 -8.27 -6.59
C ARG A 39 -17.59 -8.67 -7.41
N PRO A 40 -17.40 -9.97 -7.71
CA PRO A 40 -16.28 -10.45 -8.53
C PRO A 40 -16.40 -10.05 -10.01
N ASP A 41 -17.54 -9.47 -10.39
CA ASP A 41 -17.92 -8.94 -11.70
C ASP A 41 -17.47 -7.48 -11.90
N MET A 42 -16.65 -6.95 -10.99
CA MET A 42 -16.11 -5.59 -11.07
C MET A 42 -14.62 -5.65 -11.36
N THR A 43 -14.18 -4.78 -12.26
CA THR A 43 -12.79 -4.60 -12.68
C THR A 43 -12.28 -3.23 -12.24
N VAL A 44 -11.01 -3.18 -11.83
CA VAL A 44 -10.31 -1.92 -11.51
C VAL A 44 -9.42 -1.52 -12.68
N LEU A 45 -9.63 -0.33 -13.22
CA LEU A 45 -8.72 0.35 -14.15
C LEU A 45 -7.98 1.45 -13.40
N THR A 46 -6.67 1.31 -13.24
CA THR A 46 -5.85 2.32 -12.54
C THR A 46 -5.19 3.25 -13.53
N LEU A 47 -5.50 4.55 -13.40
CA LEU A 47 -4.91 5.63 -14.15
C LEU A 47 -3.79 6.28 -13.33
N VAL A 48 -2.62 6.49 -13.95
CA VAL A 48 -1.45 7.09 -13.30
C VAL A 48 -0.92 8.23 -14.15
N GLY A 49 -0.68 9.39 -13.53
CA GLY A 49 -0.01 10.52 -14.16
C GLY A 49 -0.76 11.85 -13.98
N PRO A 50 -0.14 12.98 -14.34
CA PRO A 50 -0.70 14.31 -14.06
C PRO A 50 -2.06 14.57 -14.73
N ALA A 51 -2.27 14.02 -15.93
CA ALA A 51 -3.51 14.21 -16.71
C ALA A 51 -4.76 13.61 -16.05
N VAL A 52 -4.60 12.71 -15.08
CA VAL A 52 -5.72 12.02 -14.41
C VAL A 52 -6.43 12.92 -13.39
N ARG A 53 -5.78 14.02 -12.98
CA ARG A 53 -6.31 15.00 -12.02
C ARG A 53 -6.54 16.38 -12.61
N ALA A 54 -6.09 16.62 -13.84
CA ALA A 54 -6.30 17.86 -14.56
C ALA A 54 -6.31 17.58 -16.08
N GLY A 55 -7.36 18.03 -16.76
CA GLY A 55 -7.51 17.90 -18.22
C GLY A 55 -8.59 16.88 -18.61
N ALA A 56 -8.52 16.43 -19.87
CA ALA A 56 -9.63 15.71 -20.53
C ALA A 56 -10.09 14.45 -19.79
N ILE A 57 -9.19 13.73 -19.10
CA ILE A 57 -9.56 12.55 -18.30
C ILE A 57 -10.33 12.96 -17.04
N ALA A 58 -9.87 13.98 -16.32
CA ALA A 58 -10.55 14.47 -15.12
C ALA A 58 -11.93 15.07 -15.48
N ASP A 59 -12.02 15.77 -16.61
CA ASP A 59 -13.28 16.31 -17.14
C ASP A 59 -14.24 15.19 -17.56
N LEU A 60 -13.74 14.16 -18.25
CA LEU A 60 -14.52 12.98 -18.67
C LEU A 60 -15.12 12.23 -17.47
N LEU A 61 -14.39 12.16 -16.36
CA LEU A 61 -14.80 11.45 -15.14
C LEU A 61 -15.51 12.36 -14.14
N GLU A 62 -15.67 13.64 -14.47
CA GLU A 62 -16.26 14.66 -13.61
C GLU A 62 -15.62 14.73 -12.22
N ILE A 63 -14.30 14.53 -12.13
CA ILE A 63 -13.57 14.57 -10.86
C ILE A 63 -13.43 16.02 -10.39
N PRO A 64 -13.95 16.40 -9.21
CA PRO A 64 -13.79 17.75 -8.68
C PRO A 64 -12.30 18.09 -8.46
N ALA A 65 -11.91 19.32 -8.77
CA ALA A 65 -10.52 19.77 -8.64
C ALA A 65 -10.02 19.65 -7.20
N GLU A 66 -10.90 19.87 -6.23
CA GLU A 66 -10.65 19.78 -4.79
C GLU A 66 -10.68 18.36 -4.22
N ALA A 67 -11.02 17.33 -5.03
CA ALA A 67 -11.15 15.96 -4.55
C ALA A 67 -9.84 15.46 -3.91
N GLY A 68 -9.85 15.27 -2.59
CA GLY A 68 -8.69 14.81 -1.84
C GLY A 68 -8.35 13.34 -2.14
N VAL A 69 -7.25 12.88 -1.56
CA VAL A 69 -6.93 11.45 -1.52
C VAL A 69 -8.09 10.69 -0.84
N TYR A 70 -8.50 9.56 -1.42
CA TYR A 70 -9.65 8.75 -1.04
C TYR A 70 -11.03 9.37 -1.27
N ALA A 71 -11.12 10.57 -1.86
CA ALA A 71 -12.39 11.04 -2.41
C ALA A 71 -12.83 10.11 -3.55
N ALA A 72 -14.14 9.92 -3.67
CA ALA A 72 -14.76 9.09 -4.69
C ALA A 72 -16.08 9.71 -5.15
N GLY A 73 -16.52 9.31 -6.33
CA GLY A 73 -17.78 9.73 -6.91
C GLY A 73 -18.21 8.80 -8.02
N ASP A 74 -19.46 8.94 -8.43
CA ASP A 74 -20.04 8.11 -9.48
C ASP A 74 -19.37 8.37 -10.81
N LEU A 75 -19.36 7.33 -11.65
CA LEU A 75 -18.99 7.51 -13.03
C LEU A 75 -20.14 8.15 -13.82
N PRO A 76 -19.85 9.09 -14.72
CA PRO A 76 -20.87 9.64 -15.61
C PRO A 76 -21.60 8.55 -16.42
N GLU A 77 -22.91 8.69 -16.58
CA GLU A 77 -23.73 7.79 -17.39
C GLU A 77 -23.23 7.80 -18.85
N LEU A 78 -22.58 6.73 -19.28
CA LEU A 78 -22.26 6.51 -20.70
C LEU A 78 -23.41 5.80 -21.44
N ARG A 79 -24.38 5.23 -20.71
CA ARG A 79 -25.61 4.60 -21.20
C ARG A 79 -26.77 4.85 -20.24
N HIS A 80 -27.97 4.96 -20.78
CA HIS A 80 -29.22 5.00 -20.01
C HIS A 80 -29.70 3.58 -19.68
N ASP A 81 -28.96 2.84 -18.86
CA ASP A 81 -29.34 1.51 -18.39
C ASP A 81 -29.52 1.53 -16.85
N ASP A 82 -30.42 0.69 -16.32
CA ASP A 82 -30.71 0.56 -14.88
C ASP A 82 -29.60 -0.17 -14.08
N GLU A 83 -28.43 -0.42 -14.66
CA GLU A 83 -27.34 -1.18 -14.03
C GLU A 83 -26.47 -0.31 -13.09
N PRO A 84 -25.84 -0.91 -12.06
CA PRO A 84 -25.00 -0.16 -11.13
C PRO A 84 -23.82 0.46 -11.87
N LEU A 85 -23.79 1.79 -11.89
CA LEU A 85 -22.64 2.54 -12.37
C LEU A 85 -21.42 2.18 -11.51
N GLY A 86 -20.28 2.07 -12.18
CA GLY A 86 -19.01 2.07 -11.49
C GLY A 86 -18.75 3.40 -10.78
N PHE A 87 -17.63 3.51 -10.09
CA PHE A 87 -17.21 4.74 -9.43
C PHE A 87 -15.74 5.03 -9.71
N TRP A 88 -15.34 6.29 -9.61
CA TRP A 88 -13.94 6.66 -9.54
C TRP A 88 -13.53 6.88 -8.08
N ARG A 89 -12.24 6.69 -7.77
CA ARG A 89 -11.65 7.13 -6.51
C ARG A 89 -10.25 7.66 -6.71
N VAL A 90 -9.90 8.68 -5.94
CA VAL A 90 -8.54 9.21 -5.88
C VAL A 90 -7.72 8.33 -4.96
N MET A 91 -6.58 7.87 -5.46
CA MET A 91 -5.64 7.06 -4.70
C MET A 91 -4.39 7.88 -4.35
N PRO A 92 -3.69 7.55 -3.26
CA PRO A 92 -2.50 8.32 -2.91
C PRO A 92 -1.42 8.09 -3.96
N SER A 93 -0.78 9.19 -4.36
CA SER A 93 0.19 9.24 -5.44
C SER A 93 1.33 8.21 -5.30
N ILE A 94 1.86 7.79 -6.44
CA ILE A 94 2.97 6.83 -6.56
C ILE A 94 4.17 7.44 -7.30
N GLY A 95 5.19 6.63 -7.60
CA GLY A 95 6.45 7.07 -8.17
C GLY A 95 7.36 7.76 -7.15
N GLU A 96 8.45 8.30 -7.65
CA GLU A 96 9.49 8.98 -6.86
C GLU A 96 8.87 10.17 -6.11
N GLY A 97 9.11 10.24 -4.81
CA GLY A 97 8.56 11.28 -3.96
C GLY A 97 7.03 11.32 -3.91
N ARG A 98 6.33 10.28 -4.38
CA ARG A 98 4.86 10.20 -4.46
C ARG A 98 4.26 11.37 -5.25
N THR A 99 4.83 11.65 -6.42
CA THR A 99 4.44 12.82 -7.22
C THR A 99 3.44 12.50 -8.33
N LEU A 100 3.29 11.24 -8.73
CA LEU A 100 2.37 10.85 -9.81
C LEU A 100 0.97 10.59 -9.24
N PRO A 101 -0.04 11.41 -9.61
CA PRO A 101 -1.41 11.19 -9.16
C PRO A 101 -1.97 9.86 -9.66
N VAL A 102 -2.86 9.27 -8.87
CA VAL A 102 -3.51 8.00 -9.19
C VAL A 102 -5.01 8.13 -9.01
N VAL A 103 -5.76 7.61 -9.98
CA VAL A 103 -7.22 7.45 -9.89
C VAL A 103 -7.54 6.01 -10.29
N ASP A 104 -8.33 5.33 -9.48
CA ASP A 104 -8.93 4.04 -9.86
C ASP A 104 -10.33 4.28 -10.41
N LEU A 105 -10.68 3.60 -11.51
CA LEU A 105 -12.07 3.42 -11.97
C LEU A 105 -12.46 1.99 -11.65
N ILE A 106 -13.56 1.81 -10.92
CA ILE A 106 -14.10 0.52 -10.56
C ILE A 106 -15.36 0.36 -11.38
N VAL A 107 -15.35 -0.52 -12.37
CA VAL A 107 -16.42 -0.66 -13.38
C VAL A 107 -16.90 -2.12 -13.47
N PRO A 108 -18.17 -2.37 -13.83
CA PRO A 108 -18.60 -3.71 -14.19
C PRO A 108 -17.79 -4.27 -15.36
N ASP A 109 -17.56 -5.59 -15.39
CA ASP A 109 -16.84 -6.27 -16.46
C ASP A 109 -17.47 -6.02 -17.84
N SER A 110 -18.80 -5.85 -17.90
CA SER A 110 -19.56 -5.51 -19.10
C SER A 110 -19.16 -4.16 -19.71
N ASP A 111 -18.63 -3.23 -18.90
CA ASP A 111 -18.34 -1.85 -19.29
C ASP A 111 -16.84 -1.55 -19.43
N VAL A 112 -15.97 -2.50 -19.10
CA VAL A 112 -14.51 -2.32 -19.17
C VAL A 112 -14.06 -1.80 -20.54
N LEU A 113 -14.54 -2.39 -21.63
CA LEU A 113 -14.15 -1.96 -22.98
C LEU A 113 -14.67 -0.56 -23.33
N THR A 114 -15.85 -0.19 -22.83
CA THR A 114 -16.44 1.14 -23.03
C THR A 114 -15.59 2.19 -22.33
N TRP A 115 -15.30 1.99 -21.04
CA TRP A 115 -14.45 2.89 -20.26
C TRP A 115 -13.02 2.94 -20.76
N TRP A 116 -12.44 1.79 -21.11
CA TRP A 116 -11.11 1.71 -21.70
C TRP A 116 -10.98 2.56 -22.96
N LYS A 117 -11.98 2.47 -23.85
CA LYS A 117 -12.01 3.30 -25.06
C LYS A 117 -12.15 4.77 -24.72
N ALA A 118 -13.05 5.13 -23.82
CA ALA A 118 -13.30 6.53 -23.44
C ALA A 118 -12.04 7.20 -22.85
N ILE A 119 -11.36 6.55 -21.90
CA ILE A 119 -10.14 7.09 -21.29
C ILE A 119 -8.97 7.12 -22.29
N ALA A 120 -8.88 6.16 -23.20
CA ALA A 120 -7.85 6.16 -24.25
C ALA A 120 -8.08 7.28 -25.28
N ASP A 121 -9.33 7.50 -25.70
CA ASP A 121 -9.71 8.61 -26.59
C ASP A 121 -9.47 9.98 -25.89
N ALA A 122 -9.55 10.04 -24.57
CA ALA A 122 -9.16 11.20 -23.74
C ALA A 122 -7.64 11.34 -23.52
N GLY A 123 -6.82 10.45 -24.07
CA GLY A 123 -5.35 10.54 -24.08
C GLY A 123 -4.62 9.60 -23.13
N ALA A 124 -5.31 8.71 -22.41
CA ALA A 124 -4.64 7.68 -21.62
C ALA A 124 -3.89 6.69 -22.52
N GLN A 125 -2.73 6.22 -22.07
CA GLN A 125 -1.95 5.21 -22.76
C GLN A 125 -1.93 3.91 -21.97
N MET A 126 -2.02 2.79 -22.68
CA MET A 126 -1.91 1.48 -22.06
C MET A 126 -0.50 1.27 -21.49
N SER A 127 -0.43 0.78 -20.25
CA SER A 127 0.80 0.30 -19.64
C SER A 127 0.56 -1.05 -18.97
N GLY A 128 1.60 -1.89 -18.95
CA GLY A 128 1.57 -3.17 -18.23
C GLY A 128 1.65 -2.98 -16.72
N THR A 129 1.35 -4.06 -15.99
CA THR A 129 1.38 -4.09 -14.51
C THR A 129 2.77 -3.84 -13.95
N TRP A 130 3.84 -4.24 -14.64
CA TRP A 130 5.22 -4.00 -14.18
C TRP A 130 5.53 -2.52 -13.97
N THR A 131 5.03 -1.63 -14.83
CA THR A 131 5.20 -0.18 -14.65
C THR A 131 4.54 0.29 -13.36
N TYR A 132 3.31 -0.16 -13.10
CA TYR A 132 2.59 0.18 -11.87
C TYR A 132 3.32 -0.35 -10.63
N GLU A 133 3.79 -1.59 -10.66
CA GLU A 133 4.53 -2.20 -9.57
C GLU A 133 5.85 -1.46 -9.29
N ALA A 134 6.56 -1.03 -10.35
CA ALA A 134 7.79 -0.26 -10.22
C ALA A 134 7.55 1.09 -9.55
N LEU A 135 6.53 1.83 -10.00
CA LEU A 135 6.16 3.13 -9.40
C LEU A 135 5.60 2.98 -7.98
N ARG A 136 4.86 1.90 -7.69
CA ARG A 136 4.36 1.57 -6.34
C ARG A 136 5.52 1.29 -5.39
N ALA A 137 6.50 0.49 -5.83
CA ALA A 137 7.68 0.17 -5.03
C ALA A 137 8.51 1.42 -4.75
N ALA A 138 8.75 2.27 -5.76
CA ALA A 138 9.44 3.55 -5.59
C ALA A 138 8.73 4.50 -4.59
N ALA A 139 7.41 4.40 -4.48
CA ALA A 139 6.59 5.12 -3.51
C ALA A 139 6.57 4.50 -2.09
N ILE A 140 7.28 3.38 -1.88
CA ILE A 140 7.36 2.62 -0.63
C ILE A 140 5.97 2.22 -0.13
N ARG A 141 5.12 1.75 -1.05
CA ARG A 141 3.76 1.30 -0.74
C ARG A 141 3.73 -0.22 -0.64
N PRO A 142 3.62 -0.80 0.57
CA PRO A 142 3.62 -2.25 0.75
C PRO A 142 2.33 -2.91 0.24
N ARG A 143 2.46 -4.16 -0.21
CA ARG A 143 1.40 -5.09 -0.56
C ARG A 143 1.37 -6.23 0.47
N ILE A 144 0.17 -6.58 0.93
CA ILE A 144 -0.05 -7.70 1.87
C ILE A 144 0.48 -8.99 1.24
N ASP A 145 1.07 -9.85 2.07
CA ASP A 145 1.70 -11.16 1.76
C ASP A 145 2.93 -11.13 0.83
N VAL A 146 3.14 -10.05 0.09
CA VAL A 146 4.36 -9.83 -0.70
C VAL A 146 5.39 -9.10 0.16
N ASP A 147 5.04 -7.88 0.59
CA ASP A 147 5.90 -7.01 1.39
C ASP A 147 5.74 -7.26 2.89
N THR A 148 4.73 -8.03 3.29
CA THR A 148 4.43 -8.42 4.68
C THR A 148 4.62 -9.93 4.89
N ASP A 149 4.63 -10.34 6.16
CA ASP A 149 4.57 -11.73 6.61
C ASP A 149 3.55 -11.91 7.74
N ASP A 150 3.38 -13.15 8.21
CA ASP A 150 2.45 -13.56 9.26
C ASP A 150 2.65 -12.84 10.61
N ARG A 151 3.82 -12.22 10.80
CA ARG A 151 4.21 -11.51 12.03
C ARG A 151 4.23 -10.00 11.86
N THR A 152 3.96 -9.52 10.65
CA THR A 152 4.03 -8.10 10.33
C THR A 152 2.99 -7.32 11.11
N ILE A 153 3.43 -6.25 11.77
CA ILE A 153 2.54 -5.31 12.45
C ILE A 153 2.45 -4.00 11.66
N PRO A 154 1.35 -3.23 11.75
CA PRO A 154 1.15 -2.01 10.95
C PRO A 154 2.28 -0.96 11.07
N HIS A 155 2.92 -0.88 12.24
CA HIS A 155 4.05 0.02 12.50
C HIS A 155 5.30 -0.30 11.67
N GLU A 156 5.46 -1.54 11.22
CA GLU A 156 6.64 -1.95 10.45
C GLU A 156 6.54 -1.49 9.00
N VAL A 157 5.32 -1.25 8.50
CA VAL A 157 5.03 -1.02 7.08
C VAL A 157 4.30 0.31 6.82
N ASN A 158 4.45 1.26 7.75
CA ASN A 158 3.92 2.62 7.64
C ASN A 158 2.38 2.68 7.45
N TRP A 159 1.66 1.78 8.12
CA TRP A 159 0.19 1.74 8.09
C TRP A 159 -0.48 2.36 9.31
N ILE A 160 0.27 3.08 10.15
CA ILE A 160 -0.30 3.83 11.28
C ILE A 160 -0.79 5.18 10.79
N GLY A 161 -1.96 5.59 11.28
CA GLY A 161 -2.58 6.88 10.96
C GLY A 161 -3.96 6.72 10.34
N GLY A 162 -4.68 7.83 10.27
CA GLY A 162 -5.96 7.92 9.55
C GLY A 162 -5.78 8.05 8.03
N PRO A 163 -6.91 8.16 7.28
CA PRO A 163 -6.89 8.42 5.84
C PRO A 163 -6.06 9.66 5.45
N ASP A 164 -6.09 10.73 6.25
CA ASP A 164 -5.34 11.97 6.01
C ASP A 164 -3.81 11.77 6.07
N GLU A 165 -3.37 10.79 6.86
CA GLU A 165 -1.97 10.37 6.97
C GLU A 165 -1.64 9.23 6.00
N GLN A 166 -2.60 8.81 5.18
CA GLN A 166 -2.52 7.65 4.30
C GLN A 166 -2.24 6.34 5.05
N GLY A 167 -2.58 6.29 6.35
CA GLY A 167 -2.49 5.10 7.19
C GLY A 167 -3.71 4.19 7.02
N ALA A 168 -3.62 2.99 7.58
CA ALA A 168 -4.69 1.99 7.58
C ALA A 168 -5.23 1.69 9.00
N VAL A 169 -4.46 2.02 10.04
CA VAL A 169 -4.76 1.68 11.43
C VAL A 169 -4.68 2.92 12.29
N HIS A 170 -5.83 3.34 12.80
CA HIS A 170 -5.94 4.49 13.69
C HIS A 170 -5.75 4.03 15.14
N VAL A 171 -4.81 4.65 15.85
CA VAL A 171 -4.48 4.29 17.24
C VAL A 171 -5.50 4.78 18.25
N ASP A 172 -6.20 5.88 17.95
CA ASP A 172 -7.18 6.51 18.85
C ASP A 172 -8.66 6.18 18.52
N LYS A 173 -8.93 5.33 17.52
CA LYS A 173 -10.31 4.89 17.22
C LYS A 173 -10.69 3.71 18.13
N GLY A 174 -12.00 3.43 18.20
CA GLY A 174 -12.60 2.47 19.13
C GLY A 174 -12.04 1.03 19.06
N CYS A 175 -12.59 0.14 19.89
CA CYS A 175 -12.03 -1.19 20.08
C CYS A 175 -12.03 -2.05 18.80
N TYR A 176 -10.86 -2.47 18.30
CA TYR A 176 -10.73 -3.43 17.19
C TYR A 176 -9.80 -4.61 17.52
N ARG A 177 -9.97 -5.70 16.77
CA ARG A 177 -9.19 -6.93 16.99
C ARG A 177 -7.70 -6.68 16.72
N GLY A 178 -6.85 -7.08 17.68
CA GLY A 178 -5.39 -6.93 17.57
C GLY A 178 -4.85 -5.56 18.02
N GLN A 179 -5.72 -4.64 18.47
CA GLN A 179 -5.31 -3.31 18.92
C GLN A 179 -4.32 -3.31 20.09
N GLU A 180 -4.29 -4.35 20.92
CA GLU A 180 -3.41 -4.40 22.08
C GLU A 180 -1.94 -4.33 21.65
N THR A 181 -1.56 -5.10 20.63
CA THR A 181 -0.21 -5.08 20.05
C THR A 181 0.09 -3.72 19.43
N VAL A 182 -0.86 -3.14 18.69
CA VAL A 182 -0.72 -1.83 18.06
C VAL A 182 -0.51 -0.74 19.11
N ALA A 183 -1.40 -0.63 20.10
CA ALA A 183 -1.33 0.36 21.16
C ALA A 183 -0.08 0.20 22.03
N ARG A 184 0.34 -1.03 22.34
CA ARG A 184 1.56 -1.29 23.12
C ARG A 184 2.80 -0.78 22.38
N VAL A 185 2.92 -1.07 21.09
CA VAL A 185 4.06 -0.59 20.29
C VAL A 185 4.00 0.93 20.22
N HIS A 186 2.87 1.51 19.85
CA HIS A 186 2.71 2.97 19.74
C HIS A 186 3.12 3.73 21.02
N ASN A 187 2.69 3.23 22.19
CA ASN A 187 2.82 3.99 23.44
C ASN A 187 4.08 3.66 24.27
N LEU A 188 4.74 2.52 24.03
CA LEU A 188 5.79 2.01 24.91
C LEU A 188 7.06 1.52 24.19
N GLY A 189 7.01 1.31 22.87
CA GLY A 189 8.11 0.65 22.16
C GLY A 189 8.28 1.13 20.73
N LYS A 190 9.25 0.56 20.03
CA LYS A 190 9.42 0.77 18.59
C LYS A 190 9.14 -0.56 17.89
N SER A 191 8.68 -0.51 16.64
CA SER A 191 8.51 -1.74 15.88
C SER A 191 9.86 -2.44 15.70
N PRO A 192 9.93 -3.78 15.80
CA PRO A 192 11.21 -4.49 15.72
C PRO A 192 11.80 -4.50 14.31
N ARG A 193 10.97 -4.29 13.28
CA ARG A 193 11.38 -4.15 11.88
C ARG A 193 10.87 -2.83 11.29
N GLN A 194 11.33 -2.52 10.09
CA GLN A 194 10.87 -1.40 9.29
C GLN A 194 10.95 -1.77 7.80
N LEU A 195 9.98 -1.27 7.04
CA LEU A 195 9.96 -1.34 5.59
C LEU A 195 10.93 -0.30 5.04
N VAL A 196 11.79 -0.72 4.12
CA VAL A 196 12.76 0.14 3.42
C VAL A 196 12.74 -0.17 1.93
N LEU A 197 13.28 0.75 1.14
CA LEU A 197 13.63 0.54 -0.25
C LEU A 197 15.11 0.12 -0.33
N LEU A 198 15.39 -0.89 -1.14
CA LEU A 198 16.75 -1.35 -1.43
C LEU A 198 17.09 -1.07 -2.89
N HIS A 199 18.29 -0.56 -3.13
CA HIS A 199 18.95 -0.58 -4.43
C HIS A 199 19.75 -1.86 -4.54
N LEU A 200 19.54 -2.61 -5.62
CA LEU A 200 20.17 -3.91 -5.86
C LEU A 200 21.32 -3.76 -6.85
N ASP A 201 22.36 -4.57 -6.69
CA ASP A 201 23.33 -4.73 -7.76
C ASP A 201 22.68 -5.49 -8.93
N GLY A 202 22.67 -4.84 -10.09
CA GLY A 202 22.07 -5.36 -11.33
C GLY A 202 23.08 -5.98 -12.28
N SER A 203 24.34 -6.18 -11.87
CA SER A 203 25.40 -6.69 -12.76
C SER A 203 25.20 -8.12 -13.24
N ASP A 204 24.48 -8.93 -12.47
CA ASP A 204 24.19 -10.33 -12.79
C ASP A 204 22.73 -10.49 -13.28
N ASP A 205 22.49 -11.54 -14.09
CA ASP A 205 21.15 -11.88 -14.61
C ASP A 205 20.24 -12.54 -13.56
N ILE A 206 20.70 -12.67 -12.32
CA ILE A 206 19.92 -13.27 -11.22
C ILE A 206 19.17 -12.15 -10.50
N ARG A 207 17.88 -12.36 -10.24
CA ARG A 207 17.04 -11.45 -9.46
C ARG A 207 16.63 -12.10 -8.14
N PRO A 208 16.58 -11.34 -7.03
CA PRO A 208 15.99 -11.85 -5.81
C PRO A 208 14.53 -12.26 -5.99
N GLN A 209 14.10 -13.16 -5.12
CA GLN A 209 12.71 -13.56 -4.99
C GLN A 209 12.11 -13.01 -3.70
N THR A 210 10.80 -12.77 -3.72
CA THR A 210 10.04 -12.43 -2.51
C THR A 210 10.24 -13.49 -1.44
N GLY A 211 10.60 -13.06 -0.24
CA GLY A 211 10.90 -13.95 0.90
C GLY A 211 12.38 -14.25 1.09
N ASP A 212 13.25 -13.95 0.12
CA ASP A 212 14.69 -14.16 0.24
C ASP A 212 15.27 -13.45 1.46
N ARG A 213 16.28 -14.07 2.06
CA ARG A 213 16.89 -13.59 3.31
C ARG A 213 17.86 -12.47 3.02
N ILE A 214 17.70 -11.37 3.77
CA ILE A 214 18.64 -10.25 3.74
C ILE A 214 19.68 -10.46 4.85
N LEU A 215 20.95 -10.46 4.47
CA LEU A 215 22.09 -10.64 5.35
C LEU A 215 22.80 -9.31 5.60
N GLY A 216 23.15 -9.05 6.86
CA GLY A 216 24.13 -8.04 7.26
C GLY A 216 25.35 -8.77 7.82
N GLY A 217 26.41 -8.86 7.03
CA GLY A 217 27.48 -9.84 7.27
C GLY A 217 26.94 -11.28 7.26
N ALA A 218 27.25 -12.08 8.29
CA ALA A 218 26.81 -13.48 8.37
C ALA A 218 25.38 -13.67 8.94
N ARG A 219 24.70 -12.59 9.35
CA ARG A 219 23.42 -12.67 10.07
C ARG A 219 22.27 -12.28 9.18
N ALA A 220 21.20 -13.09 9.17
CA ALA A 220 19.93 -12.67 8.59
C ALA A 220 19.27 -11.59 9.45
N ILE A 221 18.92 -10.49 8.80
CA ILE A 221 18.36 -9.28 9.41
C ILE A 221 17.05 -8.83 8.77
N GLY A 222 16.59 -9.49 7.71
CA GLY A 222 15.34 -9.11 7.05
C GLY A 222 14.91 -10.10 5.98
N ARG A 223 13.84 -9.72 5.28
CA ARG A 223 13.32 -10.42 4.10
C ARG A 223 13.04 -9.46 2.95
N VAL A 224 13.23 -9.94 1.74
CA VAL A 224 12.84 -9.26 0.50
C VAL A 224 11.31 -9.36 0.33
N GLY A 225 10.68 -8.27 -0.11
CA GLY A 225 9.29 -8.21 -0.54
C GLY A 225 9.19 -8.16 -2.06
N THR A 226 8.61 -7.08 -2.56
CA THR A 226 8.49 -6.75 -3.98
C THR A 226 9.87 -6.52 -4.59
N VAL A 227 10.12 -7.06 -5.78
CA VAL A 227 11.34 -6.86 -6.57
C VAL A 227 10.92 -6.41 -7.98
N VAL A 228 11.51 -5.32 -8.47
CA VAL A 228 11.14 -4.70 -9.75
C VAL A 228 12.36 -4.04 -10.40
N ASP A 229 12.34 -3.93 -11.74
CA ASP A 229 13.27 -3.06 -12.47
C ASP A 229 12.58 -1.71 -12.70
N HIS A 230 13.07 -0.68 -12.01
CA HIS A 230 12.62 0.70 -12.13
C HIS A 230 13.34 1.42 -13.28
N PHE A 231 12.64 2.28 -14.01
CA PHE A 231 13.20 2.92 -15.22
C PHE A 231 14.38 3.86 -14.92
N GLU A 232 14.41 4.48 -13.73
CA GLU A 232 15.47 5.40 -13.31
C GLU A 232 16.42 4.79 -12.27
N TYR A 233 15.89 3.98 -11.35
CA TYR A 233 16.68 3.41 -10.25
C TYR A 233 17.32 2.06 -10.61
N GLY A 234 16.94 1.46 -11.73
CA GLY A 234 17.32 0.08 -12.05
C GLY A 234 16.64 -0.90 -11.08
N PRO A 235 17.29 -2.03 -10.75
CA PRO A 235 16.67 -3.05 -9.90
C PRO A 235 16.56 -2.55 -8.45
N ILE A 236 15.33 -2.52 -7.95
CA ILE A 236 14.98 -2.13 -6.59
C ILE A 236 14.10 -3.17 -5.92
N ALA A 237 14.10 -3.18 -4.59
CA ALA A 237 13.20 -4.01 -3.82
C ALA A 237 12.62 -3.31 -2.60
N LEU A 238 11.37 -3.61 -2.25
CA LEU A 238 10.87 -3.36 -0.91
C LEU A 238 11.38 -4.46 0.02
N ALA A 239 11.73 -4.10 1.25
CA ALA A 239 12.27 -5.04 2.21
C ALA A 239 11.84 -4.73 3.64
N LEU A 240 11.52 -5.78 4.39
CA LEU A 240 11.35 -5.69 5.84
C LEU A 240 12.67 -6.05 6.52
N VAL A 241 13.33 -5.05 7.11
CA VAL A 241 14.61 -5.21 7.79
C VAL A 241 14.50 -4.91 9.28
N LYS A 242 15.38 -5.49 10.09
CA LYS A 242 15.51 -5.21 11.52
C LYS A 242 15.67 -3.70 11.72
N ARG A 243 14.86 -3.12 12.61
CA ARG A 243 14.96 -1.70 12.96
C ARG A 243 16.27 -1.41 13.69
N GLY A 244 16.87 -0.26 13.39
CA GLY A 244 18.09 0.23 14.04
C GLY A 244 19.40 -0.32 13.46
N ILE A 245 19.36 -1.02 12.33
CA ILE A 245 20.57 -1.24 11.53
C ILE A 245 21.02 0.11 10.93
N PRO A 246 22.33 0.43 10.91
CA PRO A 246 22.83 1.61 10.22
C PRO A 246 22.46 1.61 8.73
N VAL A 247 22.10 2.77 8.19
CA VAL A 247 21.68 2.91 6.77
C VAL A 247 22.79 2.53 5.77
N ASP A 248 24.04 2.73 6.17
CA ASP A 248 25.25 2.41 5.43
C ASP A 248 25.70 0.95 5.59
N THR A 249 24.90 0.11 6.27
CA THR A 249 25.19 -1.32 6.38
C THR A 249 25.18 -1.95 4.99
N GLU A 250 26.29 -2.60 4.62
CA GLU A 250 26.34 -3.42 3.41
C GLU A 250 25.44 -4.66 3.57
N LEU A 251 24.54 -4.84 2.62
CA LEU A 251 23.58 -5.94 2.60
C LEU A 251 23.91 -6.92 1.48
N ALA A 252 23.60 -8.18 1.73
CA ALA A 252 23.61 -9.22 0.72
C ALA A 252 22.28 -9.99 0.78
N ILE A 253 21.64 -10.18 -0.37
CA ILE A 253 20.43 -10.98 -0.49
C ILE A 253 20.83 -12.39 -0.89
N ALA A 254 20.57 -13.37 -0.04
CA ALA A 254 20.79 -14.77 -0.35
C ALA A 254 19.59 -15.32 -1.13
N THR A 255 19.81 -15.68 -2.40
CA THR A 255 18.79 -16.15 -3.33
C THR A 255 19.19 -17.45 -4.02
N GLY A 256 18.20 -18.23 -4.45
CA GLY A 256 18.38 -19.50 -5.15
C GLY A 256 18.93 -20.64 -4.28
N GLU A 257 19.00 -21.84 -4.86
CA GLU A 257 19.46 -23.06 -4.17
C GLU A 257 20.96 -23.04 -3.84
N ASP A 258 21.75 -22.41 -4.72
CA ASP A 258 23.21 -22.26 -4.55
C ASP A 258 23.60 -21.11 -3.60
N ALA A 259 22.61 -20.44 -2.99
CA ALA A 259 22.80 -19.29 -2.09
C ALA A 259 23.65 -18.18 -2.71
N VAL A 260 23.37 -17.85 -3.98
CA VAL A 260 24.00 -16.71 -4.65
C VAL A 260 23.63 -15.44 -3.87
N THR A 261 24.62 -14.57 -3.66
CA THR A 261 24.44 -13.33 -2.91
C THR A 261 24.40 -12.15 -3.85
N ILE A 262 23.31 -11.40 -3.82
CA ILE A 262 23.15 -10.15 -4.56
C ILE A 262 23.44 -8.98 -3.60
N PRO A 263 24.48 -8.17 -3.84
CA PRO A 263 24.72 -6.98 -3.05
C PRO A 263 23.53 -6.02 -3.09
N ALA A 264 23.22 -5.39 -1.96
CA ALA A 264 22.16 -4.40 -1.86
C ALA A 264 22.54 -3.29 -0.88
N ARG A 265 21.90 -2.12 -1.04
CA ARG A 265 22.02 -0.98 -0.13
C ARG A 265 20.65 -0.41 0.20
N ILE A 266 20.50 0.05 1.43
CA ILE A 266 19.28 0.74 1.87
C ILE A 266 19.26 2.12 1.23
N ASP A 267 18.14 2.50 0.63
CA ASP A 267 17.88 3.87 0.23
C ASP A 267 17.71 4.73 1.49
N PRO A 268 18.57 5.73 1.73
CA PRO A 268 18.49 6.56 2.94
C PRO A 268 17.17 7.31 3.10
N ASP A 269 16.53 7.71 2.00
CA ASP A 269 15.28 8.48 2.03
C ASP A 269 14.09 7.59 2.39
N SER A 270 14.25 6.26 2.31
CA SER A 270 13.24 5.30 2.76
C SER A 270 13.22 5.06 4.28
N VAL A 271 14.29 5.44 4.99
CA VAL A 271 14.42 5.17 6.42
C VAL A 271 13.66 6.20 7.25
N GLN A 272 12.57 5.75 7.87
CA GLN A 272 11.79 6.59 8.77
C GLN A 272 12.51 6.77 10.11
N VAL A 273 12.88 8.01 10.43
CA VAL A 273 13.41 8.38 11.75
C VAL A 273 12.23 8.55 12.72
N ASP A 274 12.01 7.56 13.59
CA ASP A 274 10.98 7.63 14.63
C ASP A 274 11.53 8.35 15.87
N ASP A 275 11.48 9.68 15.84
CA ASP A 275 11.90 10.58 16.92
C ASP A 275 10.79 10.89 17.94
N ARG A 276 9.61 10.28 17.78
CA ARG A 276 8.48 10.51 18.68
C ARG A 276 8.82 10.06 20.09
N VAL A 277 8.59 10.94 21.05
CA VAL A 277 8.67 10.58 22.46
C VAL A 277 7.39 9.87 22.87
N GLN A 278 7.55 8.64 23.32
CA GLN A 278 6.42 7.75 23.62
C GLN A 278 5.76 8.17 24.93
N ALA A 279 4.53 8.68 24.85
CA ALA A 279 3.79 9.23 25.99
C ALA A 279 3.70 8.25 27.17
N GLY A 280 3.53 6.95 26.92
CA GLY A 280 3.53 5.92 27.96
C GLY A 280 4.89 5.77 28.65
N ARG A 281 5.99 5.85 27.88
CA ARG A 281 7.36 5.80 28.42
C ARG A 281 7.68 7.05 29.25
N GLU A 282 7.24 8.23 28.80
CA GLU A 282 7.37 9.47 29.56
C GLU A 282 6.59 9.43 30.87
N ALA A 283 5.35 8.92 30.85
CA ALA A 283 4.53 8.78 32.05
C ALA A 283 5.20 7.85 33.08
N ILE A 284 5.75 6.72 32.63
CA ILE A 284 6.52 5.81 33.49
C ILE A 284 7.77 6.49 34.05
N ALA A 285 8.50 7.27 33.23
CA ALA A 285 9.67 8.00 33.67
C ALA A 285 9.33 9.07 34.72
N LYS A 286 8.23 9.83 34.51
CA LYS A 286 7.72 10.83 35.47
C LYS A 286 7.34 10.16 36.80
N LEU A 287 6.62 9.04 36.77
CA LEU A 287 6.23 8.29 37.97
C LEU A 287 7.44 7.80 38.77
N ARG A 288 8.50 7.33 38.09
CA ARG A 288 9.76 6.91 38.73
C ARG A 288 10.58 8.08 39.29
N GLY A 289 10.52 9.25 38.64
CA GLY A 289 11.21 10.48 39.09
C GLY A 289 10.55 11.18 40.28
N THR A 290 9.26 10.97 40.53
CA THR A 290 8.56 11.49 41.73
C THR A 290 8.73 10.64 42.98
N GLN A 291 9.46 9.52 42.92
CA GLN A 291 9.75 8.65 44.07
C GLN A 291 11.18 8.79 44.63
N SER A 292 11.95 9.80 44.17
CA SER A 292 13.30 10.11 44.66
C SER A 292 13.34 11.38 45.49
#